data_AF-A0A2N3PPF2-F1
#
_entry.id   AF-A0A2N3PPF2-F1
#
_cell.length_a   1.000
_cell.length_b   1.000
_cell.length_c   1.000
_cell.angle_alpha   90.00
_cell.angle_beta   90.00
_cell.angle_gamma   90.00
#
_symmetry.space_group_name_H-M   'P 1'
#
loop_
_entity.id
_entity.type
_entity.pdbx_description
1 polymer ?
#
loop_
_entity_poly.entity_id
_entity_poly.type
_entity_poly.pdbx_seq_one_letter_code
_entity_poly.pdbx_strand_id
1 'polypeptide(L)'
;MIFPRLFAFLLLVLFLQTAATAVRAADAVWLSFDMLGGDRPLAEAALSDMFGEDPEFWPDWLDPRAVLLQAGGNQSLLVVREPYRQPCGQYLFIIFGPLTADGTRNRLGTGFCAGDMAVGPVRGRSFPDLLFSEGRQQNPADGQWQRLDQRVRWNGSGWIQITAK
;
A
#
# COMPACT_ATOMS: atom_id res chain seq x y z
N MET A 1 -57.54 -3.15 -24.89
CA MET A 1 -56.27 -3.60 -25.47
C MET A 1 -55.23 -2.49 -25.36
N ILE A 2 -54.59 -2.34 -24.21
CA ILE A 2 -53.45 -1.44 -23.96
C ILE A 2 -52.57 -2.18 -22.94
N PHE A 3 -51.25 -1.95 -22.94
CA PHE A 3 -50.23 -2.45 -21.99
C PHE A 3 -49.22 -3.55 -22.42
N PRO A 4 -48.72 -3.63 -23.67
CA PRO A 4 -47.47 -4.37 -23.92
C PRO A 4 -46.20 -3.51 -23.71
N ARG A 5 -46.32 -2.18 -23.58
CA ARG A 5 -45.16 -1.25 -23.56
C ARG A 5 -44.58 -0.95 -22.18
N LEU A 6 -45.35 -1.12 -21.10
CA LEU A 6 -44.84 -0.86 -19.73
C LEU A 6 -43.92 -1.98 -19.21
N PHE A 7 -44.12 -3.22 -19.68
CA PHE A 7 -43.39 -4.37 -19.15
C PHE A 7 -41.94 -4.43 -19.64
N ALA A 8 -41.68 -3.98 -20.87
CA ALA A 8 -40.32 -3.92 -21.43
C ALA A 8 -39.45 -2.86 -20.76
N PHE A 9 -40.05 -1.77 -20.24
CA PHE A 9 -39.31 -0.70 -19.57
C PHE A 9 -38.83 -1.11 -18.17
N LEU A 10 -39.61 -1.92 -17.46
CA LEU A 10 -39.28 -2.44 -16.14
C LEU A 10 -38.11 -3.44 -16.17
N LEU A 11 -37.98 -4.23 -17.23
CA LEU A 11 -36.83 -5.13 -17.43
C LEU A 11 -35.54 -4.37 -17.75
N LEU A 12 -35.60 -3.28 -18.53
CA LEU A 12 -34.42 -2.47 -18.83
C LEU A 12 -33.86 -1.77 -17.58
N VAL A 13 -34.74 -1.29 -16.68
CA VAL A 13 -34.33 -0.65 -15.42
C VAL A 13 -33.75 -1.67 -14.43
N LEU A 14 -34.23 -2.92 -14.42
CA LEU A 14 -33.63 -3.98 -13.58
C LEU A 14 -32.25 -4.44 -14.08
N PHE A 15 -31.98 -4.40 -15.39
CA PHE A 15 -30.66 -4.74 -15.94
C PHE A 15 -29.62 -3.62 -15.81
N LEU A 16 -30.03 -2.38 -15.55
CA LEU A 16 -29.13 -1.23 -15.32
C LEU A 16 -28.69 -1.09 -13.84
N GLN A 17 -29.19 -1.94 -12.93
CA GLN A 17 -28.83 -1.91 -11.51
C GLN A 17 -27.77 -2.93 -11.08
N THR A 18 -27.07 -3.58 -12.01
CA THR A 18 -25.70 -4.04 -11.70
C THR A 18 -24.80 -2.81 -11.63
N ALA A 19 -25.04 -2.01 -10.58
CA ALA A 19 -24.16 -0.96 -10.14
C ALA A 19 -22.80 -1.61 -10.01
N ALA A 20 -21.91 -1.24 -10.93
CA ALA A 20 -20.50 -1.46 -10.77
C ALA A 20 -20.14 -0.95 -9.38
N THR A 21 -19.95 -1.86 -8.44
CA THR A 21 -19.27 -1.54 -7.19
C THR A 21 -17.84 -1.24 -7.60
N ALA A 22 -17.60 0.00 -8.01
CA ALA A 22 -16.28 0.59 -7.93
C ALA A 22 -15.96 0.56 -6.44
N VAL A 23 -15.29 -0.52 -6.01
CA VAL A 23 -14.57 -0.56 -4.75
C VAL A 23 -13.70 0.69 -4.77
N ARG A 24 -14.14 1.74 -4.09
CA ARG A 24 -13.29 2.88 -3.81
C ARG A 24 -12.10 2.30 -3.08
N ALA A 25 -10.89 2.62 -3.55
CA ALA A 25 -9.69 2.39 -2.76
C ALA A 25 -9.97 3.05 -1.41
N ALA A 26 -10.20 2.23 -0.38
CA ALA A 26 -10.32 2.74 0.97
C ALA A 26 -9.00 3.45 1.28
N ASP A 27 -9.08 4.65 1.85
CA ASP A 27 -7.89 5.35 2.32
C ASP A 27 -7.09 4.40 3.25
N ALA A 28 -5.76 4.41 3.12
CA ALA A 28 -4.90 3.57 3.92
C ALA A 28 -5.07 3.93 5.41
N VAL A 29 -5.72 3.06 6.18
CA VAL A 29 -5.86 3.25 7.63
C VAL A 29 -4.60 2.75 8.31
N TRP A 30 -3.84 3.69 8.88
CA TRP A 30 -2.63 3.40 9.63
C TRP A 30 -2.95 2.86 11.03
N LEU A 31 -2.35 1.73 11.36
CA LEU A 31 -2.55 0.92 12.54
C LEU A 31 -1.29 0.93 13.41
N SER A 32 -1.45 0.85 14.74
CA SER A 32 -0.37 0.48 15.64
C SER A 32 0.04 -0.99 15.43
N PHE A 33 1.26 -1.34 15.83
CA PHE A 33 1.78 -2.70 15.67
C PHE A 33 1.00 -3.74 16.47
N ASP A 34 0.43 -3.38 17.63
CA ASP A 34 -0.43 -4.27 18.42
C ASP A 34 -1.67 -4.76 17.64
N MET A 35 -2.11 -4.02 16.62
CA MET A 35 -3.26 -4.37 15.80
C MET A 35 -2.92 -5.27 14.60
N LEU A 36 -1.64 -5.60 14.39
CA LEU A 36 -1.18 -6.38 13.23
C LEU A 36 -1.31 -7.90 13.42
N GLY A 37 -1.59 -8.37 14.63
CA GLY A 37 -1.67 -9.80 14.93
C GLY A 37 -0.37 -10.52 14.52
N GLY A 38 -0.47 -11.53 13.66
CA GLY A 38 0.67 -12.33 13.20
C GLY A 38 1.72 -11.57 12.38
N ASP A 39 1.39 -10.39 11.84
CA ASP A 39 2.32 -9.57 11.06
C ASP A 39 3.19 -8.64 11.93
N ARG A 40 2.92 -8.55 13.24
CA ARG A 40 3.67 -7.69 14.17
C ARG A 40 5.19 -7.96 14.18
N PRO A 41 5.67 -9.21 14.37
CA PRO A 41 7.10 -9.47 14.44
C PRO A 41 7.84 -9.10 13.15
N LEU A 42 7.18 -9.26 12.01
CA LEU A 42 7.74 -8.86 10.72
C LEU A 42 7.85 -7.34 10.60
N ALA A 43 6.83 -6.59 11.06
CA ALA A 43 6.86 -5.14 11.07
C ALA A 43 7.93 -4.58 12.03
N GLU A 44 8.12 -5.24 13.18
CA GLU A 44 9.17 -4.89 14.14
C GLU A 44 10.57 -5.16 13.56
N ALA A 45 10.80 -6.36 13.02
CA ALA A 45 12.05 -6.73 12.37
C ALA A 45 12.36 -5.86 11.14
N ALA A 46 11.36 -5.28 10.48
CA ALA A 46 11.57 -4.36 9.37
C ALA A 46 12.32 -3.08 9.79
N LEU A 47 12.16 -2.68 11.05
CA LEU A 47 12.69 -1.43 11.61
C LEU A 47 13.89 -1.65 12.54
N SER A 48 14.26 -2.91 12.83
CA SER A 48 15.30 -3.25 13.81
C SER A 48 16.67 -2.68 13.44
N ASP A 49 17.01 -2.62 12.16
CA ASP A 49 18.28 -2.05 11.69
C ASP A 49 18.45 -0.57 12.07
N MET A 50 17.34 0.16 12.28
CA MET A 50 17.36 1.57 12.65
C MET A 50 17.22 1.81 14.16
N PHE A 51 16.41 1.01 14.85
CA PHE A 51 16.05 1.27 16.25
C PHE A 51 16.54 0.22 17.24
N GLY A 52 17.18 -0.84 16.75
CA GLY A 52 17.61 -1.99 17.54
C GLY A 52 16.59 -3.13 17.49
N GLU A 53 17.05 -4.32 17.88
CA GLU A 53 16.29 -5.57 17.81
C GLU A 53 15.10 -5.65 18.78
N ASP A 54 15.11 -4.84 19.84
CA ASP A 54 14.12 -4.89 20.91
C ASP A 54 13.19 -3.64 20.86
N PRO A 55 11.92 -3.83 20.45
CA PRO A 55 10.93 -2.76 20.36
C PRO A 55 10.59 -2.09 21.69
N GLU A 56 10.84 -2.72 22.85
CA GLU A 56 10.57 -2.13 24.17
C GLU A 56 11.47 -0.92 24.46
N PHE A 57 12.62 -0.84 23.80
CA PHE A 57 13.56 0.27 23.94
C PHE A 57 13.45 1.31 22.83
N TRP A 58 12.48 1.16 21.92
CA TRP A 58 12.27 2.16 20.88
C TRP A 58 11.73 3.46 21.51
N PRO A 59 12.11 4.63 20.99
CA PRO A 59 11.69 5.88 21.61
C PRO A 59 10.17 6.06 21.61
N ASP A 60 9.56 6.49 22.72
CA ASP A 60 8.10 6.65 22.84
C ASP A 60 7.48 7.66 21.85
N TRP A 61 8.27 8.60 21.35
CA TRP A 61 7.84 9.53 20.29
C TRP A 61 7.80 8.88 18.91
N LEU A 62 8.42 7.71 18.76
CA LEU A 62 8.31 6.89 17.58
C LEU A 62 6.89 6.33 17.57
N ASP A 63 6.11 6.78 16.59
CA ASP A 63 4.78 6.24 16.34
C ASP A 63 4.84 5.40 15.06
N PRO A 64 5.52 4.24 15.07
CA PRO A 64 5.59 3.41 13.87
C PRO A 64 4.17 2.93 13.58
N ARG A 65 3.78 3.10 12.33
CA ARG A 65 2.47 2.68 11.85
C ARG A 65 2.62 1.69 10.74
N ALA A 66 1.67 0.78 10.66
CA ALA A 66 1.56 -0.11 9.53
C ALA A 66 0.15 -0.08 8.97
N VAL A 67 -0.03 -0.50 7.73
CA VAL A 67 -1.35 -0.66 7.13
C VAL A 67 -1.41 -2.00 6.42
N LEU A 68 -2.54 -2.68 6.60
CA LEU A 68 -2.91 -3.88 5.86
C LEU A 68 -3.85 -3.49 4.73
N LEU A 69 -3.35 -3.55 3.50
CA LEU A 69 -4.12 -3.22 2.31
C LEU A 69 -4.69 -4.50 1.72
N GLN A 70 -6.00 -4.67 1.80
CA GLN A 70 -6.68 -5.85 1.27
C GLN A 70 -6.52 -5.91 -0.25
N ALA A 71 -6.07 -7.07 -0.72
CA ALA A 71 -6.08 -7.48 -2.11
C ALA A 71 -7.15 -8.56 -2.25
N GLY A 72 -7.95 -8.53 -3.31
CA GLY A 72 -9.16 -9.35 -3.41
C GLY A 72 -8.96 -10.81 -2.94
N GLY A 73 -9.88 -11.31 -2.10
CA GLY A 73 -9.73 -12.58 -1.37
C GLY A 73 -9.27 -12.37 0.08
N ASN A 74 -8.53 -13.34 0.65
CA ASN A 74 -7.94 -13.27 2.00
C ASN A 74 -6.47 -12.80 1.98
N GLN A 75 -6.04 -12.12 0.92
CA GLN A 75 -4.66 -11.67 0.77
C GLN A 75 -4.54 -10.19 1.14
N SER A 76 -3.47 -9.83 1.83
CA SER A 76 -3.20 -8.45 2.22
C SER A 76 -1.77 -8.07 1.89
N LEU A 77 -1.53 -6.82 1.51
CA LEU A 77 -0.20 -6.22 1.53
C LEU A 77 0.03 -5.61 2.91
N LEU A 78 1.26 -5.69 3.41
CA LEU A 78 1.67 -5.01 4.63
C LEU A 78 2.61 -3.86 4.24
N VAL A 79 2.28 -2.65 4.68
CA VAL A 79 3.18 -1.49 4.56
C VAL A 79 3.49 -0.98 5.95
N VAL A 80 4.77 -0.84 6.26
CA VAL A 80 5.27 -0.28 7.51
C VAL A 80 5.86 1.08 7.21
N ARG A 81 5.61 2.07 8.07
CA ARG A 81 6.25 3.38 7.98
C ARG A 81 6.78 3.85 9.32
N GLU A 82 7.82 4.67 9.25
CA GLU A 82 8.37 5.38 10.40
C GLU A 82 8.86 6.79 10.02
N PRO A 83 8.88 7.77 10.94
CA PRO A 83 9.37 9.13 10.68
C PRO A 83 10.86 9.21 10.35
N TYR A 84 11.20 9.48 9.09
CA TYR A 84 12.58 9.49 8.61
C TYR A 84 13.17 10.91 8.58
N ARG A 85 14.40 11.08 9.06
CA ARG A 85 15.01 12.41 9.26
C ARG A 85 15.86 12.93 8.09
N GLN A 86 15.98 12.17 7.01
CA GLN A 86 16.77 12.59 5.85
C GLN A 86 15.94 13.47 4.89
N PRO A 87 16.57 14.24 3.98
CA PRO A 87 15.87 15.11 3.03
C PRO A 87 15.01 14.38 1.98
N CYS A 88 14.90 13.05 2.08
CA CYS A 88 14.36 12.18 1.06
C CYS A 88 12.85 11.92 1.21
N GLY A 89 12.25 12.35 2.32
CA GLY A 89 10.83 12.22 2.61
C GLY A 89 10.58 12.40 4.10
N GLN A 90 9.31 12.47 4.50
CA GLN A 90 8.90 12.56 5.90
C GLN A 90 8.92 11.18 6.59
N TYR A 91 8.75 10.12 5.79
CA TYR A 91 8.69 8.75 6.27
C TYR A 91 9.54 7.82 5.42
N LEU A 92 10.08 6.77 6.04
CA LEU A 92 10.58 5.60 5.36
C LEU A 92 9.43 4.59 5.24
N PHE A 93 9.20 4.05 4.04
CA PHE A 93 8.19 3.04 3.79
C PHE A 93 8.84 1.70 3.45
N ILE A 94 8.47 0.66 4.20
CA ILE A 94 8.88 -0.72 3.98
C ILE A 94 7.66 -1.53 3.58
N ILE A 95 7.73 -2.18 2.43
CA ILE A 95 6.55 -2.74 1.75
C ILE A 95 6.73 -4.25 1.60
N PHE A 96 5.71 -4.99 2.01
CA PHE A 96 5.67 -6.45 1.98
C PHE A 96 4.48 -6.94 1.17
N GLY A 97 4.74 -7.94 0.33
CA GLY A 97 3.76 -8.61 -0.51
C GLY A 97 2.76 -9.44 0.29
N PRO A 98 1.86 -10.16 -0.39
CA PRO A 98 0.95 -11.10 0.25
C PRO A 98 1.70 -12.23 0.96
N LEU A 99 1.03 -12.82 1.96
CA LEU A 99 1.50 -14.02 2.64
C LEU A 99 1.60 -15.17 1.63
N THR A 100 2.77 -15.80 1.57
CA THR A 100 3.05 -16.98 0.75
C THR A 100 2.62 -18.26 1.46
N ALA A 101 2.66 -19.40 0.75
CA ALA A 101 2.24 -20.69 1.30
C ALA A 101 3.11 -21.16 2.49
N ASP A 102 4.36 -20.72 2.55
CA ASP A 102 5.32 -20.93 3.63
C ASP A 102 5.17 -19.93 4.78
N GLY A 103 4.18 -19.03 4.73
CA GLY A 103 3.93 -18.06 5.80
C GLY A 103 4.89 -16.87 5.81
N THR A 104 5.62 -16.63 4.73
CA THR A 104 6.53 -15.49 4.58
C THR A 104 5.92 -14.39 3.70
N ARG A 105 6.56 -13.22 3.63
CA ARG A 105 6.15 -12.13 2.74
C ARG A 105 7.34 -11.59 1.97
N ASN A 106 7.14 -11.32 0.68
CA ASN A 106 8.17 -10.75 -0.18
C ASN A 106 8.32 -9.24 0.06
N ARG A 107 9.49 -8.79 0.52
CA ARG A 107 9.81 -7.37 0.73
C ARG A 107 10.18 -6.68 -0.59
N LEU A 108 9.72 -5.44 -0.78
CA LEU A 108 10.24 -4.56 -1.83
C LEU A 108 11.59 -3.99 -1.39
N GLY A 109 12.68 -4.60 -1.88
CA GLY A 109 14.04 -4.08 -1.67
C GLY A 109 14.32 -3.65 -0.24
N THR A 110 15.00 -2.52 -0.08
CA THR A 110 15.26 -1.90 1.23
C THR A 110 14.10 -1.02 1.73
N GLY A 111 13.07 -0.80 0.92
CA GLY A 111 12.12 0.30 1.12
C GLY A 111 12.62 1.61 0.51
N PHE A 112 11.84 2.67 0.65
CA PHE A 112 12.19 4.01 0.18
C PHE A 112 11.43 5.08 0.97
N CYS A 113 11.95 6.30 0.96
CA CYS A 113 11.35 7.42 1.66
C CYS A 113 10.47 8.27 0.76
N ALA A 114 9.40 8.80 1.35
CA ALA A 114 8.44 9.68 0.72
C ALA A 114 7.75 10.56 1.78
N GLY A 115 7.01 11.58 1.35
CA GLY A 115 6.16 12.37 2.25
C GLY A 115 4.83 11.68 2.52
N ASP A 116 4.21 11.11 1.48
CA ASP A 116 2.88 10.49 1.58
C ASP A 116 2.76 9.22 0.74
N MET A 117 1.79 8.38 1.10
CA MET A 117 1.39 7.17 0.39
C MET A 117 -0.11 7.17 0.13
N ALA A 118 -0.49 7.05 -1.14
CA ALA A 118 -1.86 6.84 -1.59
C ALA A 118 -2.06 5.46 -2.21
N VAL A 119 -3.28 4.93 -2.09
CA VAL A 119 -3.69 3.66 -2.71
C VAL A 119 -4.30 3.95 -4.07
N GLY A 120 -3.63 3.51 -5.14
CA GLY A 120 -4.06 3.69 -6.51
C GLY A 120 -5.26 2.81 -6.89
N PRO A 121 -5.99 3.16 -7.97
CA PRO A 121 -7.21 2.48 -8.37
C PRO A 121 -6.98 1.03 -8.83
N VAL A 122 -7.86 0.13 -8.39
CA VAL A 122 -7.85 -1.30 -8.71
C VAL A 122 -8.85 -1.59 -9.83
N ARG A 123 -8.44 -1.50 -11.11
CA ARG A 123 -9.27 -1.97 -12.24
C ARG A 123 -8.69 -3.24 -12.84
N GLY A 124 -9.45 -4.34 -12.74
CA GLY A 124 -9.11 -5.63 -13.35
C GLY A 124 -7.88 -6.33 -12.76
N ARG A 125 -7.56 -6.07 -11.48
CA ARG A 125 -6.35 -6.57 -10.81
C ARG A 125 -6.66 -7.00 -9.39
N SER A 126 -5.87 -7.92 -8.85
CA SER A 126 -6.03 -8.41 -7.47
C SER A 126 -5.44 -7.46 -6.43
N PHE A 127 -4.39 -6.70 -6.77
CA PHE A 127 -3.66 -5.83 -5.85
C PHE A 127 -3.70 -4.37 -6.28
N PRO A 128 -3.75 -3.42 -5.33
CA PRO A 128 -3.64 -2.00 -5.63
C PRO A 128 -2.23 -1.61 -6.03
N ASP A 129 -2.15 -0.49 -6.73
CA ASP A 129 -0.88 0.23 -6.86
C ASP A 129 -0.65 1.06 -5.60
N LEU A 130 0.59 1.19 -5.19
CA LEU A 130 0.97 2.10 -4.12
C LEU A 130 1.67 3.29 -4.77
N LEU A 131 1.13 4.47 -4.51
CA LEU A 131 1.59 5.74 -5.06
C LEU A 131 2.26 6.52 -3.94
N PHE A 132 3.47 6.98 -4.17
CA PHE A 132 4.26 7.67 -3.18
C PHE A 132 4.71 9.02 -3.74
N SER A 133 4.44 10.06 -2.98
CA SER A 133 4.71 11.44 -3.38
C SER A 133 5.64 12.13 -2.40
N GLU A 134 6.28 13.19 -2.88
CA GLU A 134 7.23 13.99 -2.10
C GLU A 134 8.48 13.22 -1.68
N GLY A 135 8.74 12.08 -2.33
CA GLY A 135 10.01 11.40 -2.26
C GLY A 135 11.11 12.23 -2.91
N ARG A 136 12.32 12.10 -2.41
CA ARG A 136 13.52 12.63 -3.08
C ARG A 136 14.61 11.57 -3.10
N GLN A 137 15.40 11.59 -4.15
CA GLN A 137 16.60 10.77 -4.25
C GLN A 137 17.79 11.68 -4.47
N GLN A 138 18.91 11.36 -3.82
CA GLN A 138 20.17 12.03 -4.08
C GLN A 138 20.71 11.54 -5.43
N ASN A 139 20.93 12.46 -6.36
CA ASN A 139 21.57 12.17 -7.63
C ASN A 139 23.04 11.79 -7.36
N PRO A 140 23.49 10.59 -7.76
CA PRO A 140 24.87 10.16 -7.51
C PRO A 140 25.93 11.03 -8.21
N ALA A 141 25.56 11.73 -9.28
CA ALA A 141 26.52 12.50 -10.08
C ALA A 141 26.91 13.85 -9.45
N ASP A 142 25.96 14.53 -8.80
CA ASP A 142 26.14 15.90 -8.28
C ASP A 142 25.79 16.03 -6.79
N GLY A 143 25.28 14.95 -6.16
CA GLY A 143 24.87 14.93 -4.76
C GLY A 143 23.60 15.74 -4.48
N GLN A 144 22.91 16.25 -5.50
CA GLN A 144 21.71 17.06 -5.33
C GLN A 144 20.48 16.20 -5.08
N TRP A 145 19.60 16.65 -4.20
CA TRP A 145 18.32 15.99 -3.94
C TRP A 145 17.30 16.38 -5.01
N GLN A 146 16.78 15.39 -5.72
CA GLN A 146 15.78 15.59 -6.77
C GLN A 146 14.46 14.92 -6.38
N ARG A 147 13.34 15.56 -6.72
CA ARG A 147 12.02 14.97 -6.49
C ARG A 147 11.89 13.67 -7.28
N LEU A 148 11.45 12.63 -6.60
CA LEU A 148 11.20 11.31 -7.16
C LEU A 148 9.93 10.74 -6.53
N ASP A 149 8.80 11.00 -7.19
CA ASP A 149 7.55 10.32 -6.87
C ASP A 149 7.63 8.90 -7.44
N GLN A 150 7.18 7.91 -6.67
CA GLN A 150 7.28 6.50 -7.04
C GLN A 150 5.91 5.86 -7.11
N ARG A 151 5.77 4.92 -8.04
CA ARG A 151 4.63 4.00 -8.09
C ARG A 151 5.18 2.59 -8.05
N VAL A 152 4.66 1.78 -7.15
CA VAL A 152 5.02 0.36 -7.06
C VAL A 152 3.77 -0.50 -7.14
N ARG A 153 3.96 -1.72 -7.64
CA ARG A 153 2.87 -2.66 -7.87
C ARG A 153 3.33 -4.08 -7.56
N TRP A 154 2.45 -4.85 -6.93
CA TRP A 154 2.58 -6.29 -6.86
C TRP A 154 2.01 -6.92 -8.14
N ASN A 155 2.80 -7.72 -8.86
CA ASN A 155 2.36 -8.35 -10.12
C ASN A 155 1.86 -9.81 -9.95
N GLY A 156 1.82 -10.32 -8.73
CA GLY A 156 1.46 -11.71 -8.41
C GLY A 156 2.67 -12.56 -7.98
N SER A 157 3.86 -12.29 -8.52
CA SER A 157 5.10 -13.01 -8.19
C SER A 157 6.17 -12.13 -7.56
N GLY A 158 6.06 -10.80 -7.69
CA GLY A 158 7.05 -9.87 -7.17
C GLY A 158 6.60 -8.43 -7.26
N TRP A 159 7.45 -7.57 -6.71
CA TRP A 159 7.29 -6.12 -6.81
C TRP A 159 7.88 -5.59 -8.10
N ILE A 160 7.17 -4.64 -8.72
CA ILE A 160 7.67 -3.85 -9.84
C ILE A 160 7.55 -2.36 -9.51
N GLN A 161 8.59 -1.60 -9.83
CA GLN A 161 8.56 -0.14 -9.81
C GLN A 161 8.14 0.39 -11.18
N ILE A 162 7.19 1.30 -11.19
CA ILE A 162 6.61 1.90 -12.39
C ILE A 162 7.08 3.34 -12.46
N THR A 163 8.12 3.58 -13.26
CA THR A 163 8.60 4.93 -13.54
C THR A 163 7.63 5.61 -14.50
N ALA A 164 7.17 6.82 -14.18
CA ALA A 164 6.49 7.66 -15.15
C ALA A 164 7.48 7.98 -16.29
N LYS A 165 7.05 7.76 -17.54
CA LYS A 165 7.79 8.23 -18.72
C LYS A 165 7.46 9.68 -19.00
#